data_AF-K9RDM6-F1
#
_entry.id   AF-K9RDM6-F1
#
_cell.length_a   1.000
_cell.length_b   1.000
_cell.length_c   1.000
_cell.angle_alpha   90.00
_cell.angle_beta   90.00
_cell.angle_gamma   90.00
#
_symmetry.space_group_name_H-M   'P 1'
#
loop_
_entity.id
_entity.type
_entity.pdbx_description
1 polymer ?
#
loop_
_entity_poly.entity_id
_entity_poly.type
_entity_poly.pdbx_seq_one_letter_code
_entity_poly.pdbx_strand_id
1 'polypeptide(L)'
;MRCLFQITITLWLFFISLVLLLVNFNKYRDLNILDCDTDAEIVFKLFIILLWLTTLIIWEINLISKYRYKRKHFLFIGSLSIALSIGFIPKFVALIQYDAEINKFCL
;
A
#
# COMPACT_ATOMS: atom_id res chain seq x y z
N MET A 1 -22.20 -16.08 -4.09
CA MET A 1 -20.87 -16.03 -4.73
C MET A 1 -20.60 -14.81 -5.61
N ARG A 2 -21.63 -14.12 -6.15
CA ARG A 2 -21.46 -12.80 -6.77
C ARG A 2 -20.88 -11.77 -5.78
N CYS A 3 -21.33 -11.75 -4.52
CA CYS A 3 -20.82 -10.80 -3.52
C CYS A 3 -19.31 -10.91 -3.26
N LEU A 4 -18.76 -12.11 -3.10
CA LEU A 4 -17.34 -12.29 -2.77
C LEU A 4 -16.42 -11.86 -3.94
N PHE A 5 -16.86 -12.11 -5.17
CA PHE A 5 -16.19 -11.61 -6.37
C PHE A 5 -16.29 -10.09 -6.49
N GLN A 6 -17.47 -9.52 -6.24
CA GLN A 6 -17.68 -8.08 -6.28
C GLN A 6 -16.85 -7.36 -5.20
N ILE A 7 -16.78 -7.90 -3.98
CA ILE A 7 -15.92 -7.38 -2.90
C ILE A 7 -14.44 -7.41 -3.31
N THR A 8 -13.98 -8.52 -3.91
CA THR A 8 -12.57 -8.64 -4.35
C THR A 8 -12.24 -7.62 -5.44
N ILE A 9 -13.14 -7.41 -6.41
CA ILE A 9 -12.97 -6.38 -7.44
C ILE A 9 -12.96 -4.98 -6.84
N THR A 10 -13.89 -4.66 -5.95
CA THR A 10 -13.95 -3.34 -5.31
C THR A 10 -12.69 -3.06 -4.51
N LEU A 11 -12.20 -4.04 -3.74
CA LEU A 11 -10.94 -3.91 -2.99
C LEU A 11 -9.75 -3.73 -3.93
N TRP A 12 -9.74 -4.42 -5.06
CA TRP A 12 -8.66 -4.30 -6.04
C TRP A 12 -8.66 -2.95 -6.77
N LEU A 13 -9.85 -2.43 -7.13
CA LEU A 13 -9.99 -1.08 -7.68
C LEU A 13 -9.55 -0.02 -6.66
N PHE A 14 -9.94 -0.18 -5.41
CA PHE A 14 -9.50 0.70 -4.33
C PHE A 14 -7.97 0.65 -4.15
N PHE A 15 -7.39 -0.55 -4.16
CA PHE A 15 -5.94 -0.75 -4.12
C PHE A 15 -5.21 -0.04 -5.27
N ILE A 16 -5.70 -0.17 -6.51
CA ILE A 16 -5.11 0.52 -7.66
C ILE A 16 -5.17 2.03 -7.50
N SER A 17 -6.30 2.57 -7.03
CA SER A 17 -6.43 4.01 -6.77
C SER A 17 -5.41 4.50 -5.74
N LEU A 18 -5.18 3.73 -4.66
CA LEU A 18 -4.14 4.03 -3.67
C LEU A 18 -2.75 4.02 -4.29
N VAL A 19 -2.42 3.00 -5.08
CA VAL A 19 -1.13 2.89 -5.79
C VAL A 19 -0.92 4.08 -6.72
N LEU A 20 -1.92 4.46 -7.51
CA LEU A 20 -1.83 5.60 -8.44
C LEU A 20 -1.62 6.93 -7.72
N LEU A 21 -2.33 7.15 -6.60
CA LEU A 21 -2.13 8.32 -5.75
C LEU A 21 -0.69 8.36 -5.21
N LEU A 22 -0.19 7.23 -4.69
CA LEU A 22 1.17 7.11 -4.18
C LEU A 22 2.24 7.35 -5.26
N VAL A 23 2.02 6.85 -6.48
CA VAL A 23 2.93 7.10 -7.61
C VAL A 23 3.01 8.60 -7.94
N ASN A 24 1.89 9.32 -7.87
CA ASN A 24 1.91 10.77 -8.04
C ASN A 24 2.66 11.47 -6.91
N PHE A 25 2.43 11.08 -5.64
CA PHE A 25 3.22 11.60 -4.51
C PHE A 25 4.72 11.30 -4.65
N ASN A 26 5.07 10.14 -5.22
CA ASN A 26 6.45 9.73 -5.42
C ASN A 26 7.24 10.64 -6.40
N LYS A 27 6.54 11.38 -7.28
CA LYS A 27 7.18 12.33 -8.19
C LYS A 27 7.52 13.67 -7.53
N TYR A 28 6.84 14.03 -6.45
CA TYR A 28 6.98 15.34 -5.81
C TYR A 28 7.86 15.33 -4.55
N ARG A 29 8.30 14.15 -4.10
CA ARG A 29 9.11 14.00 -2.88
C ARG A 29 10.52 13.51 -3.19
N ASP A 30 11.43 14.45 -3.41
CA ASP A 30 12.82 14.24 -3.05
C ASP A 30 12.89 14.26 -1.52
N LEU A 31 12.98 13.08 -0.89
CA LEU A 31 13.19 12.92 0.55
C LEU A 31 14.57 13.46 1.02
N ASN A 32 15.36 14.03 0.11
CA ASN A 32 16.65 14.64 0.40
C ASN A 32 16.56 16.12 0.82
N ILE A 33 15.38 16.75 0.72
CA ILE A 33 15.15 18.12 1.18
C ILE A 33 14.43 18.03 2.52
N LEU A 34 15.11 18.49 3.57
CA LEU A 34 14.57 18.50 4.94
C LEU A 34 13.49 19.59 5.03
N ASP A 35 12.23 19.18 5.00
CA ASP A 35 11.06 20.01 5.23
C ASP A 35 10.50 19.69 6.62
N CYS A 36 10.43 20.69 7.49
CA CYS A 36 9.88 20.53 8.84
C CYS A 36 8.34 20.47 8.84
N ASP A 37 7.69 20.53 7.67
CA ASP A 37 6.26 20.25 7.53
C ASP A 37 5.97 18.73 7.57
N THR A 38 5.48 18.27 8.72
CA THR A 38 5.19 16.86 8.99
C THR A 38 3.86 16.38 8.42
N ASP A 39 2.96 17.27 7.96
CA ASP A 39 1.59 16.89 7.59
C ASP A 39 1.56 15.99 6.36
N ALA A 40 2.34 16.33 5.33
CA ALA A 40 2.48 15.50 4.15
C ALA A 40 3.12 14.13 4.47
N GLU A 41 3.93 14.04 5.53
CA GLU A 41 4.56 12.79 5.94
C GLU A 41 3.57 11.86 6.61
N ILE A 42 2.76 12.39 7.54
CA ILE A 42 1.67 11.65 8.19
C ILE A 42 0.70 11.10 7.13
N VAL A 43 0.34 11.93 6.15
CA VAL A 43 -0.53 11.51 5.03
C VAL A 43 0.11 10.37 4.24
N PHE A 44 1.40 10.45 3.92
CA PHE A 44 2.11 9.40 3.20
C PHE A 44 2.23 8.09 3.99
N LYS A 45 2.53 8.17 5.31
CA LYS A 45 2.53 7.01 6.23
C LYS A 45 1.15 6.32 6.21
N LEU A 46 0.07 7.09 6.32
CA LEU A 46 -1.31 6.57 6.27
C LEU A 46 -1.61 5.86 4.94
N PHE A 47 -1.24 6.45 3.80
CA PHE A 47 -1.45 5.83 2.48
C PHE A 47 -0.74 4.48 2.34
N ILE A 48 0.48 4.35 2.85
CA ILE A 48 1.23 3.09 2.81
C ILE A 48 0.58 2.02 3.70
N ILE A 49 0.15 2.39 4.91
CA ILE A 49 -0.55 1.47 5.82
C ILE A 49 -1.82 0.94 5.16
N LEU A 50 -2.61 1.83 4.56
CA LEU A 50 -3.83 1.48 3.81
C LEU A 50 -3.54 0.51 2.65
N LEU A 51 -2.44 0.74 1.93
CA LEU A 51 -2.00 -0.11 0.82
C LEU A 51 -1.59 -1.53 1.29
N TRP A 52 -0.89 -1.63 2.42
CA TRP A 52 -0.54 -2.93 3.01
C TRP A 52 -1.76 -3.66 3.57
N LEU A 53 -2.64 -2.95 4.27
CA LEU A 53 -3.86 -3.52 4.85
C LEU A 53 -4.78 -4.09 3.76
N THR A 54 -4.95 -3.35 2.66
CA THR A 54 -5.74 -3.83 1.51
C THR A 54 -5.09 -5.03 0.81
N THR A 55 -3.75 -5.08 0.74
CA THR A 55 -3.03 -6.25 0.22
C THR A 55 -3.27 -7.50 1.07
N LEU A 56 -3.19 -7.36 2.40
CA LEU A 56 -3.45 -8.45 3.34
C LEU A 56 -4.88 -8.98 3.19
N ILE A 57 -5.88 -8.10 3.11
CA ILE A 57 -7.29 -8.49 2.94
C ILE A 57 -7.48 -9.22 1.61
N ILE A 58 -6.93 -8.70 0.50
CA ILE A 58 -7.03 -9.35 -0.82
C ILE A 58 -6.38 -10.75 -0.79
N TRP A 59 -5.26 -10.90 -0.08
CA TRP A 59 -4.58 -12.18 0.06
C TRP A 59 -5.34 -13.17 0.93
N GLU A 60 -5.90 -12.73 2.05
CA GLU A 60 -6.72 -13.56 2.94
C GLU A 60 -8.00 -14.05 2.23
N ILE A 61 -8.70 -13.17 1.51
CA ILE A 61 -9.85 -13.55 0.68
C ILE A 61 -9.45 -14.60 -0.36
N ASN A 62 -8.27 -14.47 -0.96
CA ASN A 62 -7.73 -15.44 -1.90
C ASN A 62 -7.45 -16.80 -1.25
N LEU A 63 -6.86 -16.82 -0.05
CA LEU A 63 -6.64 -18.04 0.73
C LEU A 63 -7.96 -18.74 1.09
N ILE A 64 -8.94 -17.99 1.61
CA ILE A 64 -10.26 -18.51 1.97
C ILE A 64 -10.95 -19.08 0.72
N SER A 65 -10.90 -18.37 -0.41
CA SER A 65 -11.46 -18.85 -1.68
C SER A 65 -10.82 -20.16 -2.15
N LYS A 66 -9.49 -20.29 -2.01
CA LYS A 66 -8.73 -21.50 -2.35
C LYS A 66 -9.09 -22.68 -1.43
N TYR A 67 -8.94 -22.52 -0.12
CA TYR A 67 -9.01 -23.63 0.83
C TYR A 67 -10.43 -23.98 1.28
N ARG A 68 -11.32 -22.98 1.45
CA ARG A 68 -12.69 -23.21 1.93
C ARG A 68 -13.66 -23.53 0.79
N TYR A 69 -13.50 -22.87 -0.36
CA TYR A 69 -14.45 -22.97 -1.47
C TYR A 69 -13.92 -23.74 -2.69
N LYS A 70 -12.66 -24.22 -2.68
CA LYS A 70 -12.02 -25.00 -3.76
C LYS A 70 -12.18 -24.37 -5.16
N ARG A 71 -12.20 -23.03 -5.24
CA ARG A 71 -12.46 -22.29 -6.50
C ARG A 71 -11.18 -21.87 -7.22
N LYS A 72 -11.31 -21.65 -8.54
CA LYS A 72 -10.26 -21.01 -9.35
C LYS A 72 -9.82 -19.71 -8.69
N HIS A 73 -8.52 -19.59 -8.50
CA HIS A 73 -7.93 -18.57 -7.65
C HIS A 73 -7.89 -17.21 -8.35
N PHE A 74 -8.08 -16.13 -7.60
CA PHE A 74 -7.64 -14.78 -8.02
C PHE A 74 -6.15 -14.60 -7.68
N LEU A 75 -5.35 -15.64 -7.92
CA LEU A 75 -3.91 -15.64 -7.65
C LEU A 75 -3.23 -14.48 -8.36
N PHE A 76 -3.61 -14.19 -9.60
CA PHE A 76 -3.08 -13.05 -10.34
C PHE A 76 -3.27 -11.73 -9.60
N ILE A 77 -4.49 -11.48 -9.09
CA ILE A 77 -4.82 -10.27 -8.33
C ILE A 77 -4.01 -10.23 -7.02
N GLY A 78 -3.96 -11.34 -6.27
CA GLY A 78 -3.22 -11.40 -5.01
C GLY A 78 -1.71 -11.24 -5.19
N SER A 79 -1.12 -11.93 -6.16
CA SER A 79 0.30 -11.85 -6.48
C SER A 79 0.70 -10.45 -6.97
N LEU A 80 -0.14 -9.83 -7.81
CA LEU A 80 0.10 -8.48 -8.29
C LEU A 80 0.02 -7.45 -7.16
N SER A 81 -0.97 -7.57 -6.27
CA SER A 81 -1.07 -6.71 -5.08
C SER A 81 0.15 -6.85 -4.17
N ILE A 82 0.64 -8.08 -3.92
CA ILE A 82 1.87 -8.30 -3.15
C ILE A 82 3.09 -7.67 -3.84
N ALA A 83 3.27 -7.90 -5.14
CA ALA A 83 4.41 -7.37 -5.88
C ALA A 83 4.45 -5.83 -5.85
N LEU A 84 3.29 -5.19 -6.05
CA LEU A 84 3.16 -3.73 -5.98
C LEU A 84 3.46 -3.22 -4.56
N SER A 85 2.98 -3.90 -3.52
CA SER A 85 3.24 -3.51 -2.13
C SER A 85 4.70 -3.69 -1.71
N ILE A 86 5.38 -4.74 -2.17
CA ILE A 86 6.81 -4.95 -1.97
C ILE A 86 7.63 -3.85 -2.67
N GLY A 87 7.17 -3.39 -3.85
CA GLY A 87 7.81 -2.28 -4.57
C GLY A 87 7.92 -0.98 -3.78
N PHE A 88 7.10 -0.78 -2.74
CA PHE A 88 7.15 0.40 -1.87
C PHE A 88 8.07 0.24 -0.63
N ILE A 89 8.67 -0.93 -0.39
CA ILE A 89 9.58 -1.14 0.77
C ILE A 89 10.76 -0.15 0.79
N PRO A 90 11.48 0.13 -0.32
CA PRO A 90 12.57 1.10 -0.28
C PRO A 90 12.11 2.50 0.13
N LYS A 91 10.87 2.87 -0.22
CA LYS A 91 10.28 4.15 0.16
C LYS A 91 9.92 4.20 1.64
N PHE A 92 9.56 3.07 2.24
CA PHE A 92 9.37 2.96 3.70
C PHE A 92 10.68 3.18 4.45
N VAL A 93 11.77 2.55 3.99
CA VAL A 93 13.10 2.75 4.59
C VAL A 93 13.54 4.20 4.49
N ALA A 94 13.38 4.82 3.32
CA ALA A 94 13.71 6.23 3.12
C ALA A 94 12.87 7.16 4.00
N LEU A 95 11.58 6.86 4.19
CA LEU A 95 10.70 7.65 5.06
C LEU A 95 11.09 7.54 6.53
N ILE A 96 11.45 6.35 7.02
CA ILE A 96 11.92 6.18 8.41
C ILE A 96 13.21 6.96 8.63
N GLN A 97 14.13 6.93 7.67
CA GLN A 97 15.38 7.68 7.75
C GLN A 97 15.11 9.18 7.81
N TYR A 98 14.20 9.66 6.97
CA TYR A 98 13.75 11.05 6.94
C TYR A 98 13.10 11.50 8.27
N ASP A 99 12.17 10.71 8.82
CA ASP A 99 11.53 10.98 10.13
C ASP A 99 12.56 11.04 11.28
N ALA A 100 13.55 10.15 11.22
CA ALA A 100 14.66 10.11 12.19
C ALA A 100 15.60 11.32 12.05
N GLU A 101 15.70 11.91 10.86
CA GLU A 101 16.46 13.13 10.62
C GLU A 101 15.67 14.37 11.04
N ILE A 102 14.37 14.49 10.72
CA ILE A 102 13.50 15.58 11.18
C ILE A 102 13.55 15.69 12.71
N ASN A 103 13.38 14.58 13.42
CA ASN A 103 13.41 14.56 14.88
C ASN A 103 14.75 15.03 15.50
N LYS A 104 15.83 15.10 14.72
CA LYS A 104 17.14 15.60 15.18
C LYS A 104 17.36 17.09 14.90
N PHE A 105 16.67 17.66 13.89
CA PHE A 105 16.96 19.00 13.37
C PHE A 105 15.80 20.00 13.53
N CYS A 106 14.54 19.54 13.50
CA CYS A 106 13.35 20.38 13.56
C CYS A 106 12.66 20.37 14.94
N LEU A 107 13.15 19.57 15.90
CA LEU A 107 12.56 19.35 17.23
C LEU A 107 13.59 19.59 18.35
#